data_AF-A1ARS7-F1
#
_entry.id   AF-A1ARS7-F1
#
_cell.length_a   1.000
_cell.length_b   1.000
_cell.length_c   1.000
_cell.angle_alpha   90.00
_cell.angle_beta   90.00
_cell.angle_gamma   90.00
#
_symmetry.space_group_name_H-M   'P 1'
#
loop_
_entity.id
_entity.type
_entity.pdbx_description
1 polymer ?
#
loop_
_entity_poly.entity_id
_entity_poly.type
_entity_poly.pdbx_seq_one_letter_code
_entity_poly.pdbx_strand_id
1 'polypeptide(L)'
;MLTSVRFIIVYLLLAAAALFLCLHRDLPVPVTRPFSQFPVQVASWHMSSEATFSDSVLEALKPTDYLYRQYVADGGGNVTLYIGFHGGGKGSGGIHSPKHCLPGSGWYEESSRRRQLEGGTERINLVQSVYRKGEGRELFLYWFQVRDRSLNDEYSLKLAEISGSLLQRRRDSAFIRVSVSFEGDERAALELGERFIREFLPSIREFLPR
;
A
#
# COMPACT_ATOMS: atom_id res chain seq x y z
N MET A 1 -32.45 -35.06 16.75
CA MET A 1 -32.42 -34.83 15.28
C MET A 1 -31.82 -33.48 14.88
N LEU A 2 -32.07 -32.35 15.58
CA LEU A 2 -31.45 -31.05 15.24
C LEU A 2 -29.90 -31.00 15.40
N THR A 3 -29.32 -31.83 16.25
CA THR A 3 -27.87 -31.89 16.49
C THR A 3 -27.09 -32.43 15.30
N SER A 4 -27.54 -33.52 14.68
CA SER A 4 -26.85 -34.15 13.55
C SER A 4 -26.83 -33.28 12.29
N VAL A 5 -27.90 -32.49 12.05
CA VAL A 5 -27.97 -31.57 10.90
C VAL A 5 -26.92 -30.47 11.00
N ARG A 6 -26.68 -29.92 12.20
CA ARG A 6 -25.65 -28.90 12.42
C ARG A 6 -24.25 -29.42 12.10
N PHE A 7 -23.94 -30.66 12.50
CA PHE A 7 -22.65 -31.28 12.17
C PHE A 7 -22.50 -31.54 10.68
N ILE A 8 -23.55 -32.01 9.99
CA ILE A 8 -23.53 -32.20 8.53
C ILE A 8 -23.25 -30.87 7.81
N ILE A 9 -23.92 -29.79 8.20
CA ILE A 9 -23.67 -28.46 7.61
C ILE A 9 -22.21 -28.03 7.83
N VAL A 10 -21.69 -28.17 9.05
CA VAL A 10 -20.29 -27.83 9.35
C VAL A 10 -19.32 -28.67 8.51
N TYR A 11 -19.54 -29.98 8.40
CA TYR A 11 -18.69 -30.84 7.57
C TYR A 11 -18.75 -30.47 6.09
N LEU A 12 -19.93 -30.13 5.56
CA LEU A 12 -20.07 -29.68 4.18
C LEU A 12 -19.33 -28.35 3.95
N LEU A 13 -19.42 -27.40 4.88
CA LEU A 13 -18.70 -26.13 4.79
C LEU A 13 -17.18 -26.34 4.86
N LEU A 14 -16.69 -27.21 5.74
CA LEU A 14 -15.28 -27.56 5.83
C LEU A 14 -14.79 -28.27 4.57
N ALA A 15 -15.56 -29.21 4.03
CA ALA A 15 -15.23 -29.92 2.79
C ALA A 15 -15.19 -28.96 1.59
N ALA A 16 -16.16 -28.05 1.49
CA ALA A 16 -16.17 -27.02 0.46
C ALA A 16 -14.98 -26.07 0.58
N ALA A 17 -14.64 -25.63 1.80
CA ALA A 17 -13.45 -24.81 2.05
C ALA A 17 -12.15 -25.56 1.68
N ALA A 18 -12.02 -26.83 2.08
CA ALA A 18 -10.86 -27.65 1.72
C ALA A 18 -10.74 -27.84 0.20
N LEU A 19 -11.86 -28.13 -0.48
CA LEU A 19 -11.89 -28.27 -1.93
C LEU A 19 -11.49 -26.96 -2.63
N PHE A 20 -12.01 -25.82 -2.15
CA PHE A 20 -11.62 -24.51 -2.64
C PHE A 20 -10.12 -24.28 -2.44
N LEU A 21 -9.58 -24.50 -1.25
CA LEU A 21 -8.15 -24.30 -0.97
C LEU A 21 -7.24 -25.21 -1.80
N CYS A 22 -7.68 -26.43 -2.13
CA CYS A 22 -6.89 -27.37 -2.92
C CYS A 22 -6.95 -27.09 -4.44
N LEU A 23 -8.11 -26.66 -4.95
CA LEU A 23 -8.34 -26.51 -6.39
C LEU A 23 -8.21 -25.07 -6.88
N HIS A 24 -8.49 -24.08 -6.03
CA HIS A 24 -8.43 -22.67 -6.39
C HIS A 24 -6.99 -22.20 -6.49
N ARG A 25 -6.70 -21.45 -7.56
CA ARG A 25 -5.42 -20.78 -7.75
C ARG A 25 -5.66 -19.38 -8.24
N ASP A 26 -5.14 -18.41 -7.50
CA ASP A 26 -5.05 -17.03 -7.95
C ASP A 26 -3.96 -16.90 -9.01
N LEU A 27 -4.24 -16.08 -10.01
CA LEU A 27 -3.31 -15.74 -11.06
C LEU A 27 -2.42 -14.60 -10.59
N PRO A 28 -1.08 -14.72 -10.70
CA PRO A 28 -0.19 -13.61 -10.44
C PRO A 28 -0.45 -12.51 -11.47
N VAL A 29 -0.65 -11.29 -10.99
CA VAL A 29 -0.80 -10.10 -11.83
C VAL A 29 0.52 -9.33 -11.78
N PRO A 30 1.20 -9.12 -12.93
CA PRO A 30 2.40 -8.28 -12.96
C PRO A 30 2.02 -6.80 -12.84
N VAL A 31 3.00 -5.96 -12.49
CA VAL A 31 2.89 -4.52 -12.70
C VAL A 31 2.69 -4.20 -14.18
N THR A 32 1.99 -3.10 -14.49
CA THR A 32 1.79 -2.65 -15.88
C THR A 32 3.12 -2.28 -16.52
N ARG A 33 4.03 -1.69 -15.75
CA ARG A 33 5.42 -1.42 -16.12
C ARG A 33 6.34 -1.63 -14.91
N PRO A 34 7.60 -2.07 -15.10
CA PRO A 34 8.56 -2.19 -14.00
C PRO A 34 8.78 -0.86 -13.30
N PHE A 35 8.86 -0.85 -11.97
CA PHE A 35 9.10 0.38 -11.21
C PHE A 35 10.51 0.95 -11.41
N SER A 36 11.44 0.18 -11.95
CA SER A 36 12.73 0.70 -12.42
C SER A 36 12.57 1.79 -13.51
N GLN A 37 11.47 1.76 -14.27
CA GLN A 37 11.13 2.77 -15.28
C GLN A 37 10.27 3.91 -14.74
N PHE A 38 9.98 3.92 -13.43
CA PHE A 38 9.18 4.99 -12.83
C PHE A 38 9.85 6.35 -13.07
N PRO A 39 9.10 7.43 -13.34
CA PRO A 39 9.70 8.71 -13.75
C PRO A 39 10.67 9.26 -12.69
N VAL A 40 11.83 9.73 -13.15
CA VAL A 40 12.79 10.45 -12.30
C VAL A 40 12.46 11.95 -12.16
N GLN A 41 11.54 12.44 -13.00
CA GLN A 41 11.03 13.80 -12.95
C GLN A 41 9.54 13.81 -13.25
N VAL A 42 8.75 14.52 -12.43
CA VAL A 42 7.31 14.73 -12.63
C VAL A 42 7.01 16.16 -12.22
N ALA A 43 6.42 16.95 -13.12
CA ALA A 43 6.20 18.39 -12.90
C ALA A 43 7.49 19.08 -12.42
N SER A 44 7.47 19.72 -11.24
CA SER A 44 8.62 20.39 -10.63
C SER A 44 9.43 19.51 -9.66
N TRP A 45 9.15 18.21 -9.61
CA TRP A 45 9.84 17.27 -8.72
C TRP A 45 10.93 16.52 -9.45
N HIS A 46 12.09 16.44 -8.82
CA HIS A 46 13.26 15.70 -9.29
C HIS A 46 13.66 14.63 -8.29
N MET A 47 13.94 13.43 -8.77
CA MET A 47 14.45 12.34 -7.93
C MET A 47 15.82 12.74 -7.38
N SER A 48 15.96 12.73 -6.06
CA SER A 48 17.23 13.01 -5.38
C SER A 48 17.97 11.74 -4.97
N SER A 49 17.25 10.67 -4.65
CA SER A 49 17.84 9.38 -4.32
C SER A 49 16.86 8.22 -4.54
N GLU A 50 17.41 7.02 -4.69
CA GLU A 50 16.70 5.75 -4.70
C GLU A 50 17.38 4.80 -3.71
N ALA A 51 16.60 4.10 -2.90
CA ALA A 51 17.11 3.12 -1.96
C ALA A 51 16.67 1.71 -2.36
N THR A 52 17.57 0.76 -2.22
CA THR A 52 17.28 -0.68 -2.38
C THR A 52 17.17 -1.34 -1.02
N PHE A 53 16.23 -2.28 -0.89
CA PHE A 53 16.12 -3.11 0.30
C PHE A 53 17.14 -4.24 0.30
N SER A 54 17.56 -4.66 1.50
CA SER A 54 18.40 -5.85 1.66
C SER A 54 17.63 -7.12 1.35
N ASP A 55 18.33 -8.19 1.00
CA ASP A 55 17.73 -9.50 0.71
C ASP A 55 16.84 -10.00 1.86
N SER A 56 17.24 -9.76 3.12
CA SER A 56 16.45 -10.11 4.29
C SER A 56 15.09 -9.40 4.35
N VAL A 57 15.03 -8.13 3.92
CA VAL A 57 13.78 -7.35 3.86
C VAL A 57 12.93 -7.82 2.68
N LEU A 58 13.54 -8.13 1.53
CA LEU A 58 12.84 -8.67 0.38
C LEU A 58 12.26 -10.07 0.64
N GLU A 59 12.97 -10.92 1.38
CA GLU A 59 12.46 -12.23 1.81
C GLU A 59 11.33 -12.11 2.83
N ALA A 60 11.32 -11.07 3.66
CA ALA A 60 10.23 -10.82 4.59
C ALA A 60 8.98 -10.25 3.88
N LEU A 61 9.16 -9.25 3.03
CA LEU A 61 8.06 -8.53 2.38
C LEU A 61 7.52 -9.27 1.15
N LYS A 62 8.40 -9.95 0.39
CA LYS A 62 8.10 -10.64 -0.87
C LYS A 62 7.23 -9.82 -1.85
N PRO A 63 7.59 -8.55 -2.13
CA PRO A 63 6.90 -7.77 -3.15
C PRO A 63 7.16 -8.38 -4.53
N THR A 64 6.20 -8.22 -5.44
CA THR A 64 6.40 -8.53 -6.87
C THR A 64 7.28 -7.47 -7.53
N ASP A 65 7.08 -6.21 -7.17
CA ASP A 65 7.95 -5.09 -7.52
C ASP A 65 7.83 -4.02 -6.42
N TYR A 66 8.85 -3.21 -6.22
CA TYR A 66 8.81 -2.11 -5.26
C TYR A 66 9.61 -0.88 -5.73
N LEU A 67 9.29 0.26 -5.14
CA LEU A 67 9.94 1.53 -5.36
C LEU A 67 10.19 2.20 -4.02
N TYR A 68 11.41 2.66 -3.75
CA TYR A 68 11.70 3.54 -2.61
C TYR A 68 12.57 4.70 -3.09
N ARG A 69 11.96 5.87 -3.30
CA ARG A 69 12.63 7.05 -3.86
C ARG A 69 12.36 8.30 -3.06
N GLN A 70 13.33 9.21 -3.06
CA GLN A 70 13.16 10.57 -2.58
C GLN A 70 13.07 11.52 -3.77
N TYR A 71 12.18 12.51 -3.65
CA TYR A 71 11.97 13.56 -4.63
C TYR A 71 12.06 14.92 -3.94
N VAL A 72 12.65 15.89 -4.65
CA VAL A 72 12.79 17.27 -4.20
C VAL A 72 12.07 18.18 -5.19
N ALA A 73 11.25 19.09 -4.68
CA ALA A 73 10.55 20.08 -5.51
C ALA A 73 11.45 21.27 -5.86
N ASP A 74 11.22 21.90 -7.01
CA ASP A 74 11.81 23.19 -7.34
C ASP A 74 11.29 24.25 -6.34
N GLY A 75 12.19 24.76 -5.50
CA GLY A 75 11.84 25.65 -4.37
C GLY A 75 11.94 24.99 -2.99
N GLY A 76 12.32 23.71 -2.93
CA GLY A 76 12.58 22.98 -1.69
C GLY A 76 11.41 22.13 -1.21
N GLY A 77 11.70 21.28 -0.21
CA GLY A 77 10.79 20.24 0.26
C GLY A 77 11.19 18.88 -0.29
N ASN A 78 11.37 17.91 0.62
CA ASN A 78 11.74 16.54 0.30
C ASN A 78 10.57 15.62 0.63
N VAL A 79 10.24 14.72 -0.30
CA VAL A 79 9.18 13.74 -0.15
C VAL A 79 9.74 12.37 -0.48
N THR A 80 9.50 11.39 0.39
CA THR A 80 9.83 9.99 0.12
C THR A 80 8.59 9.26 -0.38
N LEU A 81 8.68 8.63 -1.55
CA LEU A 81 7.66 7.75 -2.10
C LEU A 81 8.10 6.30 -1.94
N TYR A 82 7.26 5.51 -1.27
CA TYR A 82 7.35 4.06 -1.24
C TYR A 82 6.14 3.43 -1.93
N ILE A 83 6.38 2.50 -2.85
CA ILE A 83 5.35 1.65 -3.44
C ILE A 83 5.79 0.20 -3.28
N GLY A 84 4.99 -0.62 -2.60
CA GLY A 84 5.17 -2.07 -2.55
C GLY A 84 4.02 -2.74 -3.28
N PHE A 85 4.25 -3.35 -4.44
CA PHE A 85 3.23 -4.05 -5.22
C PHE A 85 3.31 -5.55 -5.02
N HIS A 86 2.15 -6.17 -4.81
CA HIS A 86 1.99 -7.59 -4.56
C HIS A 86 1.01 -8.15 -5.59
N GLY A 87 1.50 -8.99 -6.51
CA GLY A 87 0.70 -9.54 -7.60
C GLY A 87 -0.27 -10.66 -7.20
N GLY A 88 -0.32 -11.04 -5.92
CA GLY A 88 -1.28 -12.02 -5.40
C GLY A 88 -0.98 -13.50 -5.73
N GLY A 89 0.11 -13.79 -6.45
CA GLY A 89 0.54 -15.14 -6.80
C GLY A 89 0.99 -15.98 -5.58
N LYS A 90 1.33 -17.26 -5.85
CA LYS A 90 1.92 -18.15 -4.85
C LYS A 90 3.26 -17.58 -4.37
N GLY A 91 3.41 -17.37 -3.07
CA GLY A 91 4.63 -16.78 -2.48
C GLY A 91 4.63 -15.26 -2.36
N SER A 92 3.61 -14.57 -2.89
CA SER A 92 3.41 -13.13 -2.64
C SER A 92 3.21 -12.89 -1.14
N GLY A 93 3.99 -11.96 -0.58
CA GLY A 93 3.84 -11.56 0.83
C GLY A 93 2.51 -10.84 1.07
N GLY A 94 2.15 -10.70 2.34
CA GLY A 94 1.00 -9.90 2.75
C GLY A 94 1.37 -8.43 2.88
N ILE A 95 0.45 -7.54 2.51
CA ILE A 95 0.59 -6.11 2.76
C ILE A 95 0.06 -5.79 4.17
N HIS A 96 0.81 -4.97 4.92
CA HIS A 96 0.39 -4.43 6.20
C HIS A 96 0.69 -2.93 6.28
N SER A 97 -0.04 -2.21 7.15
CA SER A 97 0.22 -0.79 7.37
C SER A 97 1.49 -0.55 8.19
N PRO A 98 1.98 0.69 8.25
CA PRO A 98 3.13 1.06 9.06
C PRO A 98 2.95 0.81 10.57
N LYS A 99 1.70 0.69 11.03
CA LYS A 99 1.34 0.42 12.44
C LYS A 99 1.98 -0.85 12.99
N HIS A 100 2.31 -1.81 12.12
CA HIS A 100 2.88 -3.09 12.53
C HIS A 100 4.41 -3.09 12.55
N CYS A 101 5.08 -2.30 11.71
CA CYS A 101 6.55 -2.34 11.58
C CYS A 101 7.26 -1.19 12.27
N LEU A 102 6.65 0.00 12.29
CA LEU A 102 7.29 1.20 12.81
C LEU A 102 7.52 1.13 14.34
N PRO A 103 6.57 0.64 15.17
CA PRO A 103 6.80 0.53 16.61
C PRO A 103 8.01 -0.34 16.97
N GLY A 104 8.20 -1.46 16.27
CA GLY A 104 9.35 -2.35 16.46
C GLY A 104 10.70 -1.70 16.11
N SER A 105 10.69 -0.61 15.33
CA SER A 105 11.88 0.16 14.93
C SER A 105 12.08 1.44 15.74
N GLY A 106 11.33 1.59 16.84
CA GLY A 106 11.41 2.73 17.77
C GLY A 106 10.65 3.98 17.33
N TRP A 107 9.70 3.86 16.39
CA TRP A 107 8.82 4.96 16.00
C TRP A 107 7.50 4.90 16.79
N TYR A 108 6.99 6.06 17.20
CA TYR A 108 5.77 6.19 17.97
C TYR A 108 4.71 6.92 17.16
N GLU A 109 3.50 6.35 17.04
CA GLU A 109 2.39 7.03 16.36
C GLU A 109 1.82 8.12 17.29
N GLU A 110 1.93 9.38 16.89
CA GLU A 110 1.36 10.52 17.62
C GLU A 110 -0.11 10.74 17.28
N SER A 111 -0.44 10.61 16.00
CA SER A 111 -1.79 10.78 15.49
C SER A 111 -2.03 9.93 14.26
N SER A 112 -3.29 9.55 14.05
CA SER A 112 -3.73 8.72 12.93
C SER A 112 -5.17 9.08 12.60
N ARG A 113 -5.43 9.51 11.36
CA ARG A 113 -6.78 9.86 10.89
C ARG A 113 -6.99 9.43 9.44
N ARG A 114 -8.18 8.91 9.14
CA ARG A 114 -8.62 8.61 7.77
C ARG A 114 -9.08 9.90 7.09
N ARG A 115 -8.69 10.10 5.84
CA ARG A 115 -9.08 11.26 5.04
C ARG A 115 -9.33 10.91 3.58
N GLN A 116 -9.95 11.83 2.88
CA GLN A 116 -10.11 11.80 1.43
C GLN A 116 -9.32 12.94 0.81
N LEU A 117 -8.60 12.63 -0.26
CA LEU A 117 -7.87 13.59 -1.07
C LEU A 117 -8.42 13.57 -2.48
N GLU A 118 -8.78 14.74 -2.99
CA GLU A 118 -9.12 14.94 -4.39
C GLU A 118 -7.82 14.95 -5.20
N GLY A 119 -7.58 13.86 -5.96
CA GLY A 119 -6.40 13.62 -6.79
C GLY A 119 -6.54 14.11 -8.22
N GLY A 120 -7.33 15.15 -8.46
CA GLY A 120 -7.79 15.56 -9.79
C GLY A 120 -9.13 14.93 -10.11
N THR A 121 -9.18 13.95 -11.03
CA THR A 121 -10.41 13.27 -11.45
C THR A 121 -10.79 12.07 -10.57
N GLU A 122 -9.88 11.60 -9.71
CA GLU A 122 -10.10 10.46 -8.81
C GLU A 122 -10.03 10.89 -7.34
N ARG A 123 -10.86 10.28 -6.50
CA ARG A 123 -10.84 10.44 -5.05
C ARG A 123 -10.00 9.34 -4.40
N ILE A 124 -9.02 9.72 -3.59
CA ILE A 124 -8.18 8.79 -2.85
C ILE A 124 -8.63 8.77 -1.38
N ASN A 125 -9.01 7.58 -0.89
CA ASN A 125 -9.14 7.34 0.55
C ASN A 125 -7.77 6.97 1.10
N LEU A 126 -7.21 7.82 1.96
CA LEU A 126 -5.89 7.62 2.57
C LEU A 126 -5.95 7.73 4.09
N VAL A 127 -4.87 7.27 4.74
CA VAL A 127 -4.58 7.55 6.14
C VAL A 127 -3.52 8.64 6.20
N GLN A 128 -3.78 9.66 7.01
CA GLN A 128 -2.76 10.59 7.47
C GLN A 128 -2.35 10.18 8.87
N SER A 129 -1.06 9.99 9.09
CA SER A 129 -0.51 9.71 10.41
C SER A 129 0.80 10.43 10.64
N VAL A 130 1.05 10.81 11.89
CA VAL A 130 2.31 11.43 12.32
C VAL A 130 3.03 10.44 13.21
N TYR A 131 4.28 10.17 12.89
CA TYR A 131 5.16 9.32 13.68
C TYR A 131 6.35 10.12 14.20
N ARG A 132 6.78 9.84 15.43
CA ARG A 132 7.98 10.42 16.04
C ARG A 132 9.05 9.36 16.27
N LYS A 133 10.31 9.71 16.04
CA LYS A 133 11.47 8.94 16.51
C LYS A 133 12.56 9.90 16.99
N GLY A 134 12.85 9.86 18.29
CA GLY A 134 13.70 10.87 18.92
C GLY A 134 13.06 12.26 18.80
N GLU A 135 13.81 13.22 18.24
CA GLU A 135 13.33 14.59 17.98
C GLU A 135 12.66 14.74 16.60
N GLY A 136 12.87 13.78 15.69
CA GLY A 136 12.30 13.83 14.34
C GLY A 136 10.83 13.42 14.31
N ARG A 137 10.02 14.16 13.53
CA ARG A 137 8.65 13.78 13.16
C ARG A 137 8.55 13.54 11.67
N GLU A 138 7.71 12.58 11.31
CA GLU A 138 7.44 12.22 9.94
C GLU A 138 5.94 12.09 9.72
N LEU A 139 5.44 12.80 8.72
CA LEU A 139 4.07 12.69 8.25
C LEU A 139 4.03 11.58 7.21
N PHE A 140 3.15 10.59 7.42
CA PHE A 140 2.82 9.59 6.43
C PHE A 140 1.42 9.82 5.88
N LEU A 141 1.33 9.85 4.56
CA LEU A 141 0.10 9.74 3.79
C LEU A 141 0.14 8.40 3.05
N TYR A 142 -0.71 7.45 3.44
CA TYR A 142 -0.65 6.12 2.86
C TYR A 142 -2.03 5.53 2.56
N TRP A 143 -2.07 4.62 1.59
CA TRP A 143 -3.28 3.87 1.24
C TRP A 143 -2.91 2.53 0.61
N PHE A 144 -3.92 1.65 0.52
CA PHE A 144 -3.85 0.42 -0.23
C PHE A 144 -4.60 0.62 -1.55
N GLN A 145 -3.91 0.43 -2.67
CA GLN A 145 -4.53 0.43 -3.98
C GLN A 145 -4.89 -1.00 -4.36
N VAL A 146 -6.19 -1.25 -4.56
CA VAL A 146 -6.68 -2.51 -5.14
C VAL A 146 -7.42 -2.15 -6.40
N ARG A 147 -6.79 -2.39 -7.55
CA ARG A 147 -7.34 -2.04 -8.87
C ARG A 147 -7.68 -0.56 -8.93
N ASP A 148 -8.95 -0.19 -9.11
CA ASP A 148 -9.41 1.20 -9.15
C ASP A 148 -9.84 1.77 -7.79
N ARG A 149 -9.65 1.01 -6.70
CA ARG A 149 -10.09 1.42 -5.36
C ARG A 149 -8.92 1.76 -4.46
N SER A 150 -9.00 2.93 -3.85
CA SER A 150 -8.15 3.32 -2.72
C SER A 150 -8.83 2.94 -1.41
N LEU A 151 -8.13 2.18 -0.57
CA LEU A 151 -8.57 1.70 0.74
C LEU A 151 -7.64 2.24 1.82
N ASN A 152 -8.18 2.58 2.99
CA ASN A 152 -7.45 3.20 4.10
C ASN A 152 -7.54 2.39 5.40
N ASP A 153 -7.87 1.10 5.30
CA ASP A 153 -7.86 0.16 6.40
C ASP A 153 -7.59 -1.27 5.91
N GLU A 154 -7.00 -2.06 6.80
CA GLU A 154 -6.48 -3.41 6.54
C GLU A 154 -7.62 -4.43 6.40
N TYR A 155 -8.76 -4.20 7.05
CA TYR A 155 -9.93 -5.09 6.93
C TYR A 155 -10.55 -4.99 5.54
N SER A 156 -10.75 -3.75 5.05
CA SER A 156 -11.22 -3.50 3.69
C SER A 156 -10.26 -4.06 2.65
N LEU A 157 -8.94 -3.93 2.86
CA LEU A 157 -7.94 -4.59 2.03
C LEU A 157 -8.14 -6.11 2.03
N LYS A 158 -8.29 -6.73 3.20
CA LYS A 158 -8.46 -8.20 3.28
C LYS A 158 -9.74 -8.67 2.60
N LEU A 159 -10.85 -7.96 2.80
CA LEU A 159 -12.11 -8.24 2.11
C LEU A 159 -11.98 -8.05 0.59
N ALA A 160 -11.23 -7.04 0.14
CA ALA A 160 -10.92 -6.83 -1.26
C ALA A 160 -10.15 -7.99 -1.88
N GLU A 161 -9.12 -8.50 -1.19
CA GLU A 161 -8.34 -9.65 -1.63
C GLU A 161 -9.18 -10.92 -1.71
N ILE A 162 -10.03 -11.17 -0.68
CA ILE A 162 -10.91 -12.35 -0.65
C ILE A 162 -11.93 -12.28 -1.78
N SER A 163 -12.62 -11.15 -1.93
CA SER A 163 -13.60 -10.97 -3.01
C SER A 163 -12.95 -11.04 -4.39
N GLY A 164 -11.75 -10.46 -4.55
CA GLY A 164 -10.94 -10.54 -5.74
C GLY A 164 -10.57 -11.98 -6.12
N SER A 165 -10.09 -12.74 -5.14
CA SER A 165 -9.72 -14.15 -5.32
C SER A 165 -10.93 -14.98 -5.76
N LEU A 166 -12.09 -14.79 -5.11
CA LEU A 166 -13.32 -15.52 -5.40
C LEU A 166 -13.93 -15.18 -6.77
N LEU A 167 -14.02 -13.88 -7.10
CA LEU A 167 -14.78 -13.41 -8.26
C LEU A 167 -13.92 -13.24 -9.52
N GLN A 168 -12.63 -12.91 -9.37
CA GLN A 168 -11.73 -12.60 -10.48
C GLN A 168 -10.44 -13.43 -10.49
N ARG A 169 -10.24 -14.33 -9.51
CA ARG A 169 -9.01 -15.13 -9.36
C ARG A 169 -7.74 -14.29 -9.25
N ARG A 170 -7.85 -13.07 -8.71
CA ARG A 170 -6.73 -12.17 -8.48
C ARG A 170 -6.91 -11.42 -7.17
N ARG A 171 -5.82 -11.23 -6.44
CA ARG A 171 -5.80 -10.56 -5.13
C ARG A 171 -4.63 -9.58 -5.03
N ASP A 172 -4.26 -9.02 -6.17
CA ASP A 172 -3.18 -8.07 -6.27
C ASP A 172 -3.54 -6.75 -5.59
N SER A 173 -2.53 -6.13 -5.00
CA SER A 173 -2.67 -4.91 -4.23
C SER A 173 -1.33 -4.16 -4.19
N ALA A 174 -1.40 -2.84 -4.05
CA ALA A 174 -0.23 -2.00 -3.82
C ALA A 174 -0.37 -1.28 -2.48
N PHE A 175 0.71 -1.18 -1.73
CA PHE A 175 0.83 -0.25 -0.62
C PHE A 175 1.59 0.97 -1.10
N ILE A 176 0.96 2.14 -1.00
CA ILE A 176 1.59 3.41 -1.39
C ILE A 176 1.71 4.27 -0.15
N ARG A 177 2.91 4.78 0.09
CA ARG A 177 3.21 5.67 1.21
C ARG A 177 4.02 6.86 0.72
N VAL A 178 3.54 8.04 1.04
CA VAL A 178 4.22 9.31 0.87
C VAL A 178 4.63 9.80 2.24
N SER A 179 5.92 10.09 2.42
CA SER A 179 6.48 10.52 3.68
C SER A 179 7.11 11.91 3.58
N VAL A 180 6.87 12.75 4.59
CA VAL A 180 7.43 14.10 4.69
C VAL A 180 7.95 14.32 6.10
N SER A 181 9.25 14.54 6.26
CA SER A 181 9.84 14.90 7.55
C SER A 181 9.56 16.37 7.88
N PHE A 182 9.27 16.68 9.14
CA PHE A 182 9.02 18.04 9.60
C PHE A 182 9.38 18.21 11.07
N GLU A 183 9.77 19.43 11.47
CA GLU A 183 10.14 19.74 12.87
C GLU A 183 9.07 20.58 13.59
N GLY A 184 8.18 21.27 12.87
CA GLY A 184 7.16 22.13 13.47
C GLY A 184 5.86 22.23 12.67
N ASP A 185 5.92 22.71 11.43
CA ASP A 185 4.72 22.99 10.64
C ASP A 185 4.18 21.72 9.95
N GLU A 186 3.36 20.94 10.68
CA GLU A 186 2.64 19.78 10.14
C GLU A 186 1.77 20.17 8.93
N ARG A 187 1.22 21.39 8.92
CA ARG A 187 0.34 21.84 7.85
C ARG A 187 1.11 22.05 6.55
N ALA A 188 2.28 22.69 6.61
CA ALA A 188 3.15 22.81 5.44
C ALA A 188 3.61 21.44 4.92
N ALA A 189 3.98 20.52 5.82
CA ALA A 189 4.36 19.15 5.46
C ALA A 189 3.19 18.41 4.77
N LEU A 190 1.97 18.64 5.26
CA LEU A 190 0.77 18.06 4.69
C LEU A 190 0.45 18.63 3.30
N GLU A 191 0.48 19.95 3.14
CA GLU A 191 0.24 20.60 1.85
C GLU A 191 1.28 20.14 0.80
N LEU A 192 2.54 19.98 1.22
CA LEU A 192 3.61 19.42 0.39
C LEU A 192 3.32 17.98 -0.05
N GLY A 193 2.95 17.11 0.90
CA GLY A 193 2.62 15.71 0.62
C GLY A 193 1.37 15.56 -0.27
N GLU A 194 0.33 16.36 -0.04
CA GLU A 194 -0.87 16.35 -0.88
C GLU A 194 -0.60 16.87 -2.29
N ARG A 195 0.24 17.91 -2.45
CA ARG A 195 0.69 18.39 -3.77
C ARG A 195 1.43 17.28 -4.51
N PHE A 196 2.37 16.62 -3.84
CA PHE A 196 3.10 15.49 -4.42
C PHE A 196 2.15 14.39 -4.89
N ILE A 197 1.19 13.98 -4.05
CA ILE A 197 0.22 12.94 -4.42
C ILE A 197 -0.60 13.36 -5.66
N ARG A 198 -1.11 14.60 -5.72
CA ARG A 198 -1.90 15.07 -6.88
C ARG A 198 -1.11 15.01 -8.18
N GLU A 199 0.16 15.38 -8.15
CA GLU A 199 1.02 15.40 -9.34
C GLU A 199 1.51 14.01 -9.76
N PHE A 200 1.77 13.11 -8.80
CA PHE A 200 2.26 11.76 -9.07
C PHE A 200 1.16 10.73 -9.29
N LEU A 201 -0.09 11.00 -8.89
CA LEU A 201 -1.18 10.03 -9.01
C LEU A 201 -1.34 9.47 -10.43
N PRO A 202 -1.32 10.28 -11.51
CA PRO A 202 -1.41 9.73 -12.87
C PRO A 202 -0.29 8.73 -13.17
N SER A 203 0.96 9.04 -12.80
CA SER A 203 2.10 8.16 -12.96
C SER A 203 1.96 6.88 -12.12
N ILE A 204 1.54 6.99 -10.85
CA ILE A 204 1.30 5.81 -10.00
C ILE A 204 0.25 4.89 -10.65
N ARG A 205 -0.84 5.46 -11.16
CA ARG A 205 -1.95 4.71 -11.78
C ARG A 205 -1.56 4.08 -13.12
N GLU A 206 -0.64 4.67 -13.86
CA GLU A 206 -0.11 4.11 -15.11
C GLU A 206 0.74 2.83 -14.88
N PHE A 207 1.44 2.74 -13.75
CA PHE A 207 2.33 1.61 -13.45
C PHE A 207 1.61 0.46 -12.75
N LEU A 208 0.45 0.71 -12.16
CA LEU A 208 -0.36 -0.30 -11.47
C LEU A 208 -1.42 -0.91 -12.40
N PRO A 209 -1.75 -2.21 -12.23
CA PRO A 209 -2.82 -2.85 -12.99
C PRO A 209 -4.21 -2.38 -12.52
N ARG A 210 -5.16 -2.33 -13.45
CA ARG A 210 -6.60 -2.06 -13.19
C ARG A 210 -7.40 -3.34 -12.99
#